data_AF-A0A3B8L0U2-F1
#
_entry.id   AF-A0A3B8L0U2-F1
#
_cell.length_a   1.000
_cell.length_b   1.000
_cell.length_c   1.000
_cell.angle_alpha   90.00
_cell.angle_beta   90.00
_cell.angle_gamma   90.00
#
_symmetry.space_group_name_H-M   'P 1'
#
loop_
_entity.id
_entity.type
_entity.pdbx_description
1 polymer ?
#
loop_
_entity_poly.entity_id
_entity_poly.type
_entity_poly.pdbx_seq_one_letter_code
_entity_poly.pdbx_strand_id
1 'polypeptide(L)'
;MTTDTAISGDAPRRKRRVAAVAISLAVAVVITETALWLGDWPRFPRPHTFPPQFMLVGTPDAAGWIRHVNKPSETIRFRYESDPRDYFGTAHTVTHTTNSLGFRGNEFPLQENRDGQVEPSGARPDSLRIVFLGDSVTFGEGVHDSDTFVQRVGQRLGTRLGRPVEVYNFGVGGHNTSDARWVWQRYARHLDPDLVVYTF
;
A
#
# COMPACT_ATOMS: atom_id res chain seq x y z
N MET A 1 -26.06 49.90 -56.17
CA MET A 1 -26.56 48.65 -55.56
C MET A 1 -25.68 47.52 -56.09
N THR A 2 -24.51 47.35 -55.49
CA THR A 2 -23.52 46.33 -55.89
C THR A 2 -23.70 45.12 -55.00
N THR A 3 -23.93 44.00 -55.67
CA THR A 3 -24.27 42.67 -55.18
C THR A 3 -23.19 42.05 -54.30
N ASP A 4 -23.67 41.52 -53.18
CA ASP A 4 -22.99 40.61 -52.26
C ASP A 4 -22.35 39.43 -53.02
N THR A 5 -21.03 39.29 -52.90
CA THR A 5 -20.30 38.15 -53.47
C THR A 5 -20.23 37.07 -52.41
N ALA A 6 -21.17 36.12 -52.46
CA ALA A 6 -21.21 34.97 -51.57
C ALA A 6 -20.00 34.05 -51.80
N ILE A 7 -19.21 33.86 -50.75
CA ILE A 7 -18.10 32.91 -50.63
C ILE A 7 -18.65 31.49 -50.70
N SER A 8 -18.69 30.86 -51.88
CA SER A 8 -19.19 29.49 -52.08
C SER A 8 -18.11 28.45 -52.44
N GLY A 9 -16.82 28.77 -52.27
CA GLY A 9 -15.70 27.93 -52.71
C GLY A 9 -15.06 26.97 -51.69
N ASP A 10 -15.41 27.03 -50.40
CA ASP A 10 -14.54 26.51 -49.33
C ASP A 10 -15.00 25.21 -48.64
N ALA A 11 -16.27 24.82 -48.79
CA ALA A 11 -16.85 23.65 -48.12
C ALA A 11 -16.25 22.28 -48.55
N PRO A 12 -15.98 22.00 -49.84
CA PRO A 12 -15.39 20.72 -50.26
C PRO A 12 -13.92 20.60 -49.83
N ARG A 13 -13.19 21.73 -49.81
CA ARG A 13 -11.80 21.82 -49.33
C ARG A 13 -11.73 21.58 -47.82
N ARG A 14 -12.68 22.14 -47.05
CA ARG A 14 -12.78 21.90 -45.60
C ARG A 14 -13.05 20.42 -45.27
N LYS A 15 -13.98 19.76 -45.97
CA LYS A 15 -14.27 18.32 -45.79
C LYS A 15 -13.04 17.43 -46.08
N ARG A 16 -12.29 17.73 -47.14
CA ARG A 16 -11.05 17.02 -47.49
C ARG A 16 -9.95 17.21 -46.44
N ARG A 17 -9.80 18.43 -45.90
CA ARG A 17 -8.83 18.70 -44.81
C ARG A 17 -9.18 17.94 -43.53
N VAL A 18 -10.45 17.92 -43.13
CA VAL A 18 -10.92 17.16 -41.96
C VAL A 18 -10.67 15.66 -42.15
N ALA A 19 -10.98 15.11 -43.33
CA ALA A 19 -10.72 13.72 -43.63
C ALA A 19 -9.22 13.39 -43.60
N ALA A 20 -8.37 14.25 -44.17
CA ALA A 20 -6.92 14.06 -44.15
C ALA A 20 -6.38 14.06 -42.71
N VAL A 21 -6.80 15.00 -41.85
CA VAL A 21 -6.41 15.04 -40.44
C VAL A 21 -6.87 13.78 -39.69
N ALA A 22 -8.13 13.33 -39.91
CA ALA A 22 -8.65 12.13 -39.28
C ALA A 22 -7.86 10.87 -39.69
N ILE A 23 -7.54 10.75 -40.98
CA ILE A 23 -6.73 9.64 -41.50
C ILE A 23 -5.31 9.70 -40.92
N SER A 24 -4.67 10.87 -40.90
CA SER A 24 -3.33 11.03 -40.32
C SER A 24 -3.30 10.67 -38.83
N LEU A 25 -4.32 11.07 -38.06
CA LEU A 25 -4.44 10.68 -36.65
C LEU A 25 -4.60 9.17 -36.49
N ALA A 26 -5.46 8.54 -37.30
CA ALA A 26 -5.65 7.09 -37.27
C ALA A 26 -4.35 6.34 -37.61
N VAL A 27 -3.65 6.78 -38.66
CA VAL A 27 -2.35 6.21 -39.06
C VAL A 27 -1.30 6.39 -37.95
N ALA A 28 -1.23 7.58 -37.33
CA ALA A 28 -0.30 7.84 -36.24
C ALA A 28 -0.56 6.89 -35.06
N VAL A 29 -1.83 6.72 -34.65
CA VAL A 29 -2.20 5.79 -33.57
C VAL A 29 -1.79 4.36 -33.94
N VAL A 30 -2.07 3.89 -35.15
CA VAL A 30 -1.70 2.53 -35.57
C VAL A 30 -0.19 2.34 -35.57
N ILE A 31 0.59 3.29 -36.06
CA ILE A 31 2.05 3.22 -36.06
C ILE A 31 2.59 3.21 -34.63
N THR A 32 2.07 4.08 -33.76
CA THR A 32 2.49 4.15 -32.35
C THR A 32 2.16 2.86 -31.60
N GLU A 33 0.93 2.36 -31.69
CA GLU A 33 0.52 1.10 -31.04
C GLU A 33 1.34 -0.09 -31.56
N THR A 34 1.61 -0.14 -32.88
CA THR A 34 2.44 -1.20 -33.46
C THR A 34 3.87 -1.13 -32.95
N ALA A 35 4.46 0.08 -32.85
CA ALA A 35 5.81 0.26 -32.32
C ALA A 35 5.90 -0.09 -30.83
N LEU A 36 4.88 0.28 -30.04
CA LEU A 36 4.76 -0.08 -28.62
C LEU A 36 4.65 -1.59 -28.45
N TRP A 37 3.78 -2.25 -29.22
CA TRP A 37 3.60 -3.69 -29.17
C TRP A 37 4.86 -4.46 -29.58
N LEU A 38 5.49 -4.08 -30.70
CA LEU A 38 6.74 -4.72 -31.18
C LEU A 38 7.91 -4.49 -30.22
N GLY A 39 7.92 -3.37 -29.49
CA GLY A 39 8.96 -3.07 -28.53
C GLY A 39 8.74 -3.70 -27.14
N ASP A 40 7.57 -4.27 -26.86
CA ASP A 40 7.13 -4.67 -25.51
C ASP A 40 7.02 -3.47 -24.53
N TRP A 41 6.36 -2.38 -24.98
CA TRP A 41 6.13 -1.16 -24.19
C TRP A 41 4.63 -0.85 -24.07
N PRO A 42 4.17 -0.33 -22.92
CA PRO A 42 4.91 -0.24 -21.66
C PRO A 42 5.06 -1.63 -21.03
N ARG A 43 6.24 -1.91 -20.44
CA ARG A 43 6.39 -3.07 -19.57
C ARG A 43 5.56 -2.85 -18.33
N PHE A 44 4.43 -3.54 -18.22
CA PHE A 44 3.60 -3.43 -17.04
C PHE A 44 4.36 -3.94 -15.81
N PRO A 45 4.33 -3.21 -14.68
CA PRO A 45 4.92 -3.67 -13.44
C PRO A 45 4.35 -5.04 -13.09
N ARG A 46 5.22 -6.04 -12.96
CA ARG A 46 4.79 -7.32 -12.39
C ARG A 46 4.50 -7.10 -10.90
N PRO A 47 3.45 -7.72 -10.34
CA PRO A 47 3.24 -7.71 -8.91
C PRO A 47 4.51 -8.19 -8.21
N HIS A 48 5.09 -7.35 -7.36
CA HIS A 48 6.26 -7.71 -6.58
C HIS A 48 5.89 -8.46 -5.29
N THR A 49 4.59 -8.54 -4.95
CA THR A 49 4.09 -9.29 -3.80
C THR A 49 3.29 -10.52 -4.24
N PHE A 50 3.52 -11.67 -3.59
CA PHE A 50 2.68 -12.86 -3.77
C PHE A 50 2.40 -13.56 -2.43
N PRO A 51 1.13 -13.78 -2.06
CA PRO A 51 -0.10 -13.28 -2.72
C PRO A 51 -0.20 -11.73 -2.65
N PRO A 52 -1.22 -11.09 -3.28
CA PRO A 52 -1.41 -9.64 -3.15
C PRO A 52 -1.47 -9.22 -1.68
N GLN A 53 -0.73 -8.17 -1.31
CA GLN A 53 -0.52 -7.79 0.08
C GLN A 53 -1.79 -7.29 0.78
N PHE A 54 -2.63 -6.51 0.10
CA PHE A 54 -3.68 -5.74 0.76
C PHE A 54 -5.07 -6.37 0.65
N MET A 55 -5.90 -6.02 1.62
CA MET A 55 -7.34 -6.26 1.63
C MET A 55 -8.04 -4.94 2.00
N LEU A 56 -9.15 -4.64 1.32
CA LEU A 56 -10.00 -3.49 1.67
C LEU A 56 -10.84 -3.84 2.90
N VAL A 57 -11.03 -2.86 3.79
CA VAL A 57 -11.75 -3.04 5.06
C VAL A 57 -12.90 -2.06 5.16
N GLY A 58 -14.09 -2.60 5.41
CA GLY A 58 -15.30 -1.83 5.66
C GLY A 58 -15.84 -1.10 4.43
N THR A 59 -16.79 -0.20 4.70
CA THR A 59 -17.34 0.74 3.72
C THR A 59 -16.49 2.00 3.67
N PRO A 60 -16.57 2.80 2.58
CA PRO A 60 -15.98 4.13 2.57
C PRO A 60 -16.40 4.95 3.80
N ASP A 61 -15.47 5.74 4.34
CA ASP A 61 -15.78 6.66 5.43
C ASP A 61 -16.62 7.87 4.96
N ALA A 62 -16.90 8.80 5.87
CA ALA A 62 -17.68 10.01 5.56
C ALA A 62 -17.04 10.90 4.47
N ALA A 63 -15.72 10.77 4.24
CA ALA A 63 -15.00 11.45 3.17
C ALA A 63 -14.87 10.61 1.89
N GLY A 64 -15.48 9.41 1.85
CA GLY A 64 -15.40 8.48 0.73
C GLY A 64 -14.12 7.66 0.67
N TRP A 65 -13.27 7.70 1.72
CA TRP A 65 -12.04 6.93 1.76
C TRP A 65 -12.31 5.47 2.12
N ILE A 66 -11.89 4.56 1.25
CA ILE A 66 -11.85 3.12 1.54
C ILE A 66 -10.55 2.83 2.28
N ARG A 67 -10.65 2.15 3.42
CA ARG A 67 -9.49 1.76 4.23
C ARG A 67 -8.97 0.40 3.77
N HIS A 68 -7.68 0.16 3.99
CA HIS A 68 -7.05 -1.12 3.72
C HIS A 68 -6.13 -1.54 4.85
N VAL A 69 -5.91 -2.85 4.94
CA VAL A 69 -4.91 -3.49 5.82
C VAL A 69 -4.15 -4.52 5.01
N ASN A 70 -3.05 -5.07 5.55
CA ASN A 70 -2.44 -6.25 4.93
C ASN A 70 -3.38 -7.44 5.11
N LYS A 71 -3.32 -8.42 4.20
CA LYS A 71 -4.09 -9.65 4.32
C LYS A 71 -3.82 -10.31 5.68
N PRO A 72 -4.86 -10.65 6.45
CA PRO A 72 -4.69 -11.34 7.73
C PRO A 72 -4.16 -12.77 7.56
N SER A 73 -3.42 -13.24 8.57
CA SER A 73 -2.91 -14.60 8.68
C SER A 73 -2.17 -15.07 7.42
N GLU A 74 -1.36 -14.20 6.83
CA GLU A 74 -0.77 -14.40 5.51
C GLU A 74 0.76 -14.42 5.58
N THR A 75 1.35 -15.21 4.68
CA THR A 75 2.79 -15.17 4.41
C THR A 75 3.00 -14.51 3.05
N ILE A 76 3.39 -13.23 3.09
CA ILE A 76 3.51 -12.38 1.90
C ILE A 76 4.97 -12.36 1.47
N ARG A 77 5.25 -12.78 0.24
CA ARG A 77 6.59 -12.73 -0.35
C ARG A 77 6.74 -11.50 -1.22
N PHE A 78 7.73 -10.67 -0.91
CA PHE A 78 8.15 -9.53 -1.72
C PHE A 78 9.35 -9.94 -2.56
N ARG A 79 9.29 -9.68 -3.86
CA ARG A 79 10.37 -9.93 -4.81
C ARG A 79 10.98 -8.61 -5.27
N TYR A 80 12.29 -8.50 -5.13
CA TYR A 80 13.09 -7.38 -5.59
C TYR A 80 13.79 -7.71 -6.91
N GLU A 81 14.16 -6.65 -7.63
CA GLU A 81 14.86 -6.78 -8.91
C GLU A 81 16.27 -7.35 -8.73
N SER A 82 16.96 -6.93 -7.67
CA SER A 82 18.32 -7.33 -7.34
C SER A 82 18.52 -7.50 -5.83
N ASP A 83 19.61 -8.19 -5.46
CA ASP A 83 20.05 -8.36 -4.09
C ASP A 83 21.49 -7.85 -3.90
N PRO A 84 21.72 -6.52 -3.91
CA PRO A 84 23.06 -5.96 -3.85
C PRO A 84 23.75 -6.12 -2.48
N ARG A 85 23.06 -6.70 -1.49
CA ARG A 85 23.53 -6.82 -0.09
C ARG A 85 23.50 -8.25 0.42
N ASP A 86 23.31 -9.24 -0.46
CA ASP A 86 23.18 -10.66 -0.11
C ASP A 86 22.16 -10.90 1.02
N TYR A 87 21.05 -10.16 0.99
CA TYR A 87 20.02 -10.16 2.03
C TYR A 87 18.75 -10.92 1.62
N PHE A 88 18.43 -10.94 0.33
CA PHE A 88 17.20 -11.55 -0.21
C PHE A 88 17.40 -12.98 -0.75
N GLY A 89 18.65 -13.43 -0.81
CA GLY A 89 19.01 -14.76 -1.30
C GLY A 89 18.76 -14.92 -2.80
N THR A 90 18.92 -16.15 -3.31
CA THR A 90 18.89 -16.44 -4.76
C THR A 90 17.55 -16.17 -5.44
N ALA A 91 16.46 -16.11 -4.67
CA ALA A 91 15.13 -15.77 -5.19
C ALA A 91 14.89 -14.25 -5.27
N HIS A 92 15.81 -13.43 -4.75
CA HIS A 92 15.66 -11.99 -4.53
C HIS A 92 14.36 -11.68 -3.78
N THR A 93 14.03 -12.46 -2.75
CA THR A 93 12.78 -12.29 -2.01
C THR A 93 12.96 -12.16 -0.51
N VAL A 94 12.10 -11.35 0.10
CA VAL A 94 11.90 -11.31 1.55
C VAL A 94 10.48 -11.77 1.87
N THR A 95 10.34 -12.52 2.96
CA THR A 95 9.04 -13.00 3.45
C THR A 95 8.62 -12.20 4.66
N HIS A 96 7.32 -11.89 4.69
CA HIS A 96 6.65 -11.13 5.73
C HIS A 96 5.46 -11.91 6.24
N THR A 97 5.26 -11.93 7.56
CA THR A 97 4.10 -12.60 8.17
C THR A 97 3.16 -11.60 8.84
N THR A 98 1.86 -11.83 8.67
CA THR A 98 0.81 -11.01 9.31
C THR A 98 0.00 -11.85 10.28
N ASN A 99 -0.41 -11.21 11.38
CA ASN A 99 -1.30 -11.80 12.38
C ASN A 99 -2.76 -11.83 11.92
N SER A 100 -3.66 -12.31 12.79
CA SER A 100 -5.09 -12.45 12.48
C SER A 100 -5.82 -11.14 12.14
N LEU A 101 -5.19 -9.99 12.38
CA LEU A 101 -5.70 -8.66 12.07
C LEU A 101 -4.99 -8.00 10.88
N GLY A 102 -4.01 -8.67 10.26
CA GLY A 102 -3.27 -8.12 9.12
C GLY A 102 -2.11 -7.21 9.50
N PHE A 103 -1.61 -7.29 10.73
CA PHE A 103 -0.46 -6.51 11.21
C PHE A 103 0.77 -7.39 11.40
N ARG A 104 1.96 -6.78 11.37
CA ARG A 104 3.24 -7.52 11.51
C ARG A 104 3.49 -7.95 12.94
N GLY A 105 4.15 -9.09 13.07
CA GLY A 105 4.62 -9.63 14.35
C GLY A 105 3.67 -10.68 14.92
N ASN A 106 3.81 -10.93 16.22
CA ASN A 106 3.00 -11.92 16.92
C ASN A 106 1.52 -11.54 16.94
N GLU A 107 0.68 -12.51 17.33
CA GLU A 107 -0.74 -12.25 17.53
C GLU A 107 -0.95 -11.15 18.59
N PHE A 108 -1.80 -10.18 18.28
CA PHE A 108 -2.09 -9.10 19.21
C PHE A 108 -3.16 -9.57 20.20
N PRO A 109 -3.15 -9.09 21.46
CA PRO A 109 -4.19 -9.38 22.44
C PRO A 109 -5.45 -8.55 22.12
N LEU A 110 -5.95 -8.69 20.90
CA LEU A 110 -7.14 -8.05 20.36
C LEU A 110 -7.97 -9.12 19.66
N GLN A 111 -9.29 -9.01 19.75
CA GLN A 111 -10.23 -9.89 19.07
C GLN A 111 -11.32 -9.07 18.40
N GLU A 112 -11.66 -9.43 17.16
CA GLU A 112 -12.81 -8.87 16.46
C GLU A 112 -14.04 -9.73 16.75
N ASN A 113 -15.09 -9.12 17.27
CA ASN A 113 -16.35 -9.81 17.56
C ASN A 113 -17.23 -9.93 16.29
N ARG A 114 -18.38 -10.60 16.43
CA ARG A 114 -19.31 -10.82 15.30
C ARG A 114 -19.87 -9.53 14.70
N ASP A 115 -19.89 -8.45 15.47
CA ASP A 115 -20.38 -7.14 15.04
C ASP A 115 -19.26 -6.27 14.44
N GLY A 116 -18.05 -6.82 14.29
CA GLY A 116 -16.89 -6.13 13.73
C GLY A 116 -16.23 -5.12 14.68
N GLN A 117 -16.54 -5.18 15.97
CA GLN A 117 -15.89 -4.38 17.01
C GLN A 117 -14.65 -5.11 17.52
N VAL A 118 -13.59 -4.35 17.74
CA VAL A 118 -12.31 -4.85 18.23
C VAL A 118 -12.22 -4.56 19.72
N GLU A 119 -11.94 -5.60 20.51
CA GLU A 119 -11.81 -5.52 21.96
C GLU A 119 -10.53 -6.22 22.43
N PRO A 120 -9.98 -5.85 23.60
CA PRO A 120 -8.84 -6.55 24.19
C PRO A 120 -9.18 -8.01 24.47
N SER A 121 -8.24 -8.91 24.18
CA SER A 121 -8.32 -10.31 24.56
C SER A 121 -7.39 -10.58 25.75
N GLY A 122 -7.98 -10.96 26.88
CA GLY A 122 -7.24 -11.28 28.10
C GLY A 122 -6.79 -10.06 28.91
N ALA A 123 -6.00 -10.32 29.97
CA ALA A 123 -5.49 -9.29 30.86
C ALA A 123 -4.21 -8.64 30.31
N ARG A 124 -4.03 -7.34 30.56
CA ARG A 124 -2.80 -6.62 30.23
C ARG A 124 -1.67 -7.06 31.18
N PRO A 125 -0.58 -7.69 30.68
CA PRO A 125 0.55 -8.06 31.52
C PRO A 125 1.32 -6.81 31.99
N ASP A 126 2.04 -6.92 33.11
CA ASP A 126 2.95 -5.87 33.59
C ASP A 126 4.18 -5.76 32.67
N SER A 127 4.03 -4.94 31.63
CA SER A 127 5.01 -4.72 30.59
C SER A 127 4.91 -3.28 30.09
N LEU A 128 6.02 -2.75 29.55
CA LEU A 128 5.97 -1.50 28.82
C LEU A 128 5.42 -1.77 27.41
N ARG A 129 4.25 -1.23 27.11
CA ARG A 129 3.53 -1.45 25.86
C ARG A 129 3.70 -0.25 24.92
N ILE A 130 4.30 -0.50 23.76
CA ILE A 130 4.59 0.52 22.75
C ILE A 130 3.86 0.19 21.46
N VAL A 131 3.04 1.12 21.00
CA VAL A 131 2.33 1.04 19.73
C VAL A 131 3.07 1.86 18.67
N PHE A 132 3.30 1.28 17.51
CA PHE A 132 3.89 1.95 16.35
C PHE A 132 2.85 2.06 15.25
N LEU A 133 2.50 3.29 14.87
CA LEU A 133 1.58 3.60 13.77
C LEU A 133 2.38 4.15 12.59
N GLY A 134 2.00 3.76 11.37
CA GLY A 134 2.55 4.36 10.16
C GLY A 134 2.43 3.48 8.92
N ASP A 135 3.35 3.69 7.98
CA ASP A 135 3.26 3.19 6.62
C ASP A 135 4.14 1.94 6.37
N SER A 136 4.69 1.81 5.15
CA SER A 136 5.62 0.74 4.77
C SER A 136 6.92 0.75 5.58
N VAL A 137 7.35 1.91 6.11
CA VAL A 137 8.53 2.01 6.96
C VAL A 137 8.25 1.35 8.31
N THR A 138 7.10 1.63 8.92
CA THR A 138 6.65 0.97 10.15
C THR A 138 6.48 -0.52 9.93
N PHE A 139 5.80 -0.90 8.83
CA PHE A 139 5.59 -2.29 8.45
C PHE A 139 6.92 -3.06 8.31
N GLY A 140 7.99 -2.37 7.94
CA GLY A 140 9.29 -2.99 7.65
C GLY A 140 9.27 -3.68 6.29
N GLU A 141 8.78 -2.98 5.28
CA GLU A 141 8.90 -3.43 3.90
C GLU A 141 10.38 -3.59 3.53
N GLY A 142 10.73 -4.70 2.88
CA GLY A 142 12.11 -5.00 2.51
C GLY A 142 12.99 -5.59 3.61
N VAL A 143 12.46 -5.87 4.80
CA VAL A 143 13.21 -6.56 5.86
C VAL A 143 12.47 -7.77 6.41
N HIS A 144 13.23 -8.76 6.92
CA HIS A 144 12.68 -9.88 7.67
C HIS A 144 11.96 -9.40 8.93
N ASP A 145 11.04 -10.20 9.46
CA ASP A 145 10.23 -9.81 10.63
C ASP A 145 11.09 -9.45 11.86
N SER A 146 12.21 -10.16 12.06
CA SER A 146 13.20 -9.88 13.12
C SER A 146 13.98 -8.58 12.91
N ASP A 147 14.02 -8.09 11.67
CA ASP A 147 14.83 -6.94 11.26
C ASP A 147 14.04 -5.63 11.17
N THR A 148 12.72 -5.69 11.35
CA THR A 148 11.89 -4.50 11.48
C THR A 148 12.42 -3.61 12.60
N PHE A 149 12.43 -2.28 12.41
CA PHE A 149 12.92 -1.39 13.44
C PHE A 149 12.06 -1.49 14.72
N VAL A 150 10.76 -1.75 14.57
CA VAL A 150 9.83 -1.99 15.68
C VAL A 150 10.31 -3.14 16.56
N GLN A 151 10.63 -4.28 15.96
CA GLN A 151 11.13 -5.45 16.69
C GLN A 151 12.49 -5.17 17.35
N ARG A 152 13.40 -4.51 16.63
CA ARG A 152 14.72 -4.14 17.15
C ARG A 152 14.64 -3.15 18.31
N VAL A 153 13.70 -2.20 18.26
CA VAL A 153 13.45 -1.26 19.36
C VAL A 153 12.93 -2.00 20.59
N GLY A 154 11.94 -2.89 20.43
CA GLY A 154 11.41 -3.69 21.52
C GLY A 154 12.48 -4.52 22.23
N GLN A 155 13.29 -5.24 21.46
CA GLN A 155 14.40 -6.05 22.00
C GLN A 155 15.42 -5.19 22.74
N ARG A 156 15.94 -4.14 22.10
CA ARG A 156 16.99 -3.29 22.68
C ARG A 156 16.49 -2.55 23.92
N LEU A 157 15.26 -2.06 23.91
CA LEU A 157 14.68 -1.36 25.03
C LEU A 157 14.40 -2.30 26.20
N GLY A 158 13.88 -3.51 25.93
CA GLY A 158 13.68 -4.53 26.96
C GLY A 158 14.99 -4.90 27.65
N THR A 159 16.07 -5.13 26.89
CA THR A 159 17.41 -5.36 27.46
C THR A 159 17.89 -4.17 28.29
N ARG A 160 17.73 -2.94 27.79
CA ARG A 160 18.23 -1.73 28.47
C ARG A 160 17.48 -1.42 29.77
N LEU A 161 16.18 -1.65 29.81
CA LEU A 161 15.34 -1.37 30.98
C LEU A 161 15.30 -2.53 31.98
N GLY A 162 15.72 -3.74 31.58
CA GLY A 162 15.61 -4.92 32.42
C GLY A 162 14.15 -5.30 32.75
N ARG A 163 13.19 -4.91 31.90
CA ARG A 163 11.77 -5.24 32.06
C ARG A 163 11.16 -5.68 30.72
N PRO A 164 10.05 -6.45 30.73
CA PRO A 164 9.34 -6.81 29.51
C PRO A 164 8.87 -5.57 28.73
N VAL A 165 9.09 -5.58 27.42
CA VAL A 165 8.61 -4.56 26.48
C VAL A 165 7.82 -5.27 25.38
N GLU A 166 6.55 -4.91 25.24
CA GLU A 166 5.69 -5.34 24.15
C GLU A 166 5.66 -4.25 23.07
N VAL A 167 5.91 -4.64 21.82
CA VAL A 167 5.84 -3.73 20.68
C VAL A 167 4.77 -4.20 19.70
N TYR A 168 3.95 -3.27 19.24
CA TYR A 168 2.84 -3.55 18.34
C TYR A 168 3.03 -2.75 17.05
N ASN A 169 3.31 -3.47 15.96
CA ASN A 169 3.57 -2.90 14.64
C ASN A 169 2.27 -2.78 13.85
N PHE A 170 1.66 -1.61 13.87
CA PHE A 170 0.45 -1.29 13.09
C PHE A 170 0.77 -0.67 11.73
N GLY A 171 1.97 -0.91 11.20
CA GLY A 171 2.37 -0.44 9.89
C GLY A 171 1.61 -1.12 8.75
N VAL A 172 1.16 -0.33 7.78
CA VAL A 172 0.58 -0.83 6.53
C VAL A 172 1.07 0.03 5.37
N GLY A 173 1.58 -0.60 4.31
CA GLY A 173 2.08 0.11 3.13
C GLY A 173 1.04 1.09 2.57
N GLY A 174 1.48 2.33 2.31
CA GLY A 174 0.64 3.39 1.74
C GLY A 174 -0.34 4.05 2.71
N HIS A 175 -0.31 3.72 4.01
CA HIS A 175 -1.10 4.45 5.02
C HIS A 175 -0.64 5.89 5.14
N ASN A 176 -1.58 6.82 5.16
CA ASN A 176 -1.34 8.22 5.48
C ASN A 176 -1.81 8.56 6.91
N THR A 177 -1.74 9.84 7.29
CA THR A 177 -2.16 10.29 8.62
C THR A 177 -3.62 9.99 8.95
N SER A 178 -4.50 10.02 7.93
CA SER A 178 -5.89 9.63 8.12
C SER A 178 -6.04 8.14 8.36
N ASP A 179 -5.25 7.30 7.71
CA ASP A 179 -5.27 5.84 7.94
C ASP A 179 -4.73 5.50 9.32
N ALA A 180 -3.62 6.13 9.73
CA ALA A 180 -3.07 5.97 11.07
C ALA A 180 -4.09 6.34 12.17
N ARG A 181 -4.85 7.42 11.97
CA ARG A 181 -5.96 7.78 12.87
C ARG A 181 -7.04 6.72 12.89
N TRP A 182 -7.41 6.17 11.74
CA TRP A 182 -8.41 5.09 11.66
C TRP A 182 -7.91 3.83 12.38
N VAL A 183 -6.65 3.44 12.18
CA VAL A 183 -6.04 2.29 12.88
C VAL A 183 -5.98 2.53 14.39
N TRP A 184 -5.64 3.75 14.83
CA TRP A 184 -5.69 4.12 16.24
C TRP A 184 -7.09 3.93 16.83
N GLN A 185 -8.11 4.48 16.16
CA GLN A 185 -9.49 4.44 16.63
C GLN A 185 -10.08 3.03 16.63
N ARG A 186 -9.73 2.21 15.63
CA ARG A 186 -10.28 0.87 15.46
C ARG A 186 -9.53 -0.20 16.27
N TYR A 187 -8.20 -0.12 16.36
CA TYR A 187 -7.37 -1.19 16.94
C TYR A 187 -6.50 -0.68 18.08
N ALA A 188 -5.58 0.25 17.78
CA ALA A 188 -4.41 0.49 18.62
C ALA A 188 -4.76 1.07 20.01
N ARG A 189 -5.81 1.88 20.12
CA ARG A 189 -6.24 2.43 21.43
C ARG A 189 -6.75 1.37 22.41
N HIS A 190 -7.26 0.24 21.91
CA HIS A 190 -7.78 -0.84 22.75
C HIS A 190 -6.64 -1.59 23.45
N LEU A 191 -5.40 -1.44 22.97
CA LEU A 191 -4.24 -2.02 23.63
C LEU A 191 -3.80 -1.29 24.90
N ASP A 192 -4.37 -0.14 25.28
CA ASP A 192 -3.92 0.63 26.46
C ASP A 192 -2.37 0.83 26.47
N PRO A 193 -1.80 1.50 25.44
CA PRO A 193 -0.35 1.65 25.31
C PRO A 193 0.20 2.72 26.27
N ASP A 194 1.40 2.48 26.79
CA ASP A 194 2.15 3.48 27.57
C ASP A 194 2.85 4.52 26.68
N LEU A 195 3.18 4.12 25.45
CA LEU A 195 3.83 4.97 24.47
C LEU A 195 3.28 4.68 23.07
N VAL A 196 3.05 5.75 22.31
CA VAL A 196 2.70 5.68 20.89
C VAL A 196 3.79 6.37 20.09
N VAL A 197 4.31 5.67 19.10
CA VAL A 197 5.26 6.19 18.11
C VAL A 197 4.54 6.26 16.77
N TYR A 198 4.54 7.42 16.15
CA TYR A 198 3.99 7.60 14.81
C TYR A 198 5.12 7.92 13.84
N THR A 199 5.19 7.19 12.73
CA THR A 199 6.16 7.39 11.66
C THR A 199 5.43 7.62 10.34
N PHE A 200 5.80 8.70 9.64
CA PHE A 200 5.18 9.19 8.41
C PHE A 200 6.24 9.80 7.50
#